data_AF-A0A098GHY5-F1
#
_entry.id   AF-A0A098GHY5-F1
#
_cell.length_a   1.000
_cell.length_b   1.000
_cell.length_c   1.000
_cell.angle_alpha   90.00
_cell.angle_beta   90.00
_cell.angle_gamma   90.00
#
_symmetry.space_group_name_H-M   'P 1'
#
loop_
_entity.id
_entity.type
_entity.pdbx_description
1 polymer ?
#
loop_
_entity_poly.entity_id
_entity_poly.type
_entity_poly.pdbx_seq_one_letter_code
_entity_poly.pdbx_strand_id
1 'polypeptide(L)' 'MNNQKGFSLVEVVISLLLITSTSVLLLRQQWQLSQLLNQLLVKSAALVQIDNDYEKSSD' A
#
# COMPACT_ATOMS: atom_id res chain seq x y z
N MET A 1 -35.46 -27.91 -20.26
CA MET A 1 -34.12 -27.55 -19.77
C MET A 1 -33.80 -26.15 -20.27
N ASN A 2 -34.01 -25.12 -19.44
CA ASN A 2 -33.48 -23.78 -19.72
C ASN A 2 -33.33 -23.01 -18.40
N ASN A 3 -32.24 -23.23 -17.68
CA ASN A 3 -31.92 -22.56 -16.43
C ASN A 3 -30.98 -21.37 -16.69
N GLN A 4 -31.42 -20.41 -17.50
CA GLN A 4 -30.74 -19.13 -17.61
C GLN A 4 -31.07 -18.30 -16.36
N LYS A 5 -30.37 -18.59 -15.26
CA LYS A 5 -30.37 -17.72 -14.08
C LYS A 5 -29.53 -16.49 -14.42
N GLY A 6 -30.19 -15.41 -14.82
CA GLY A 6 -29.55 -14.10 -14.94
C GLY A 6 -29.02 -13.64 -13.59
N PHE A 7 -27.99 -12.78 -13.61
CA PHE A 7 -27.47 -12.17 -12.39
C PHE A 7 -28.57 -11.36 -11.68
N SER A 8 -28.75 -11.62 -10.39
CA SER A 8 -29.64 -10.81 -9.58
C SER A 8 -29.02 -9.43 -9.36
N LEU A 9 -29.83 -8.37 -9.41
CA LEU A 9 -29.37 -7.01 -9.14
C LEU A 9 -28.68 -6.91 -7.76
N VAL A 10 -29.14 -7.71 -6.79
CA VAL A 10 -28.54 -7.80 -5.45
C VAL A 10 -27.13 -8.39 -5.49
N GLU A 11 -26.90 -9.44 -6.29
CA GLU A 11 -25.57 -10.05 -6.44
C GLU A 11 -24.58 -9.05 -7.04
N VAL A 12 -25.01 -8.31 -8.06
CA VAL A 12 -24.18 -7.27 -8.70
C VAL A 12 -23.81 -6.17 -7.70
N VAL A 13 -24.78 -5.69 -6.91
CA VAL A 13 -24.53 -4.67 -5.89
C VAL A 13 -23.57 -5.18 -4.81
N ILE A 14 -23.73 -6.42 -4.34
CA ILE A 14 -22.82 -7.03 -3.36
C ILE A 14 -21.41 -7.13 -3.94
N SER A 15 -21.26 -7.64 -5.17
CA SER A 15 -19.96 -7.72 -5.82
C SER A 15 -19.31 -6.34 -5.99
N LEU A 16 -20.09 -5.32 -6.37
CA LEU A 16 -19.59 -3.96 -6.53
C LEU A 16 -19.12 -3.38 -5.19
N LEU A 17 -19.89 -3.61 -4.11
CA LEU A 17 -19.51 -3.19 -2.76
C LEU A 17 -18.23 -3.88 -2.28
N LEU A 18 -18.09 -5.18 -2.53
CA LEU A 18 -16.90 -5.94 -2.17
C LEU A 18 -15.66 -5.45 -2.91
N ILE A 19 -15.77 -5.23 -4.22
CA ILE A 19 -14.67 -4.71 -5.04
C ILE A 19 -14.27 -3.33 -4.54
N THR A 20 -15.24 -2.42 -4.38
CA THR A 20 -14.98 -1.05 -3.93
C THR A 20 -14.32 -1.03 -2.56
N SER A 21 -14.85 -1.81 -1.60
CA SER A 21 -14.31 -1.87 -0.24
C SER A 21 -12.89 -2.43 -0.23
N THR A 22 -12.63 -3.49 -1.00
CA THR A 22 -11.31 -4.11 -1.11
C THR A 22 -10.33 -3.14 -1.76
N SER A 23 -10.73 -2.45 -2.84
CA SER A 23 -9.89 -1.44 -3.49
C SER A 23 -9.53 -0.29 -2.55
N VAL A 24 -10.49 0.22 -1.77
CA VAL A 24 -10.23 1.29 -0.79
C VAL A 24 -9.28 0.81 0.31
N LEU A 25 -9.47 -0.41 0.81
CA LEU A 25 -8.59 -1.00 1.82
C LEU A 25 -7.16 -1.16 1.29
N LEU A 26 -7.00 -1.70 0.09
CA LEU A 26 -5.70 -1.84 -0.57
C LEU A 26 -5.04 -0.49 -0.80
N LEU A 27 -5.80 0.54 -1.20
CA LEU A 27 -5.25 1.89 -1.39
C LEU A 27 -4.71 2.47 -0.09
N ARG A 28 -5.45 2.30 1.02
CA ARG A 28 -5.00 2.72 2.35
C ARG A 28 -3.75 1.95 2.80
N GLN A 29 -3.74 0.64 2.57
CA GLN A 29 -2.59 -0.20 2.92
C GLN A 29 -1.34 0.22 2.13
N GLN A 30 -1.48 0.44 0.82
CA GLN A 30 -0.40 0.92 -0.04
C GLN A 30 0.14 2.28 0.42
N TRP A 31 -0.74 3.19 0.81
CA TRP A 31 -0.34 4.50 1.32
C TRP A 31 0.47 4.38 2.62
N GLN A 32 0.00 3.59 3.59
CA GLN A 32 0.70 3.39 4.86
C GLN A 32 2.09 2.75 4.66
N LEU A 33 2.20 1.74 3.79
CA LEU A 33 3.47 1.11 3.46
C LEU A 33 4.43 2.10 2.79
N SER A 34 3.93 2.93 1.87
CA SER A 34 4.74 3.96 1.20
C SER A 34 5.28 4.98 2.19
N GLN A 35 4.47 5.40 3.18
CA GLN A 35 4.93 6.29 4.24
C GLN A 35 6.01 5.64 5.11
N LEU A 36 5.83 4.38 5.51
CA LEU A 36 6.81 3.64 6.30
C LEU A 36 8.14 3.48 5.55
N LEU A 37 8.07 3.08 4.28
CA LEU A 37 9.26 2.95 3.43
C LEU A 37 9.99 4.28 3.27
N ASN A 38 9.27 5.38 3.05
CA ASN A 38 9.89 6.69 2.93
C ASN A 38 10.60 7.09 4.22
N GLN A 39 9.99 6.85 5.39
CA GLN A 39 10.63 7.11 6.68
C GLN A 39 11.89 6.26 6.87
N LEU A 40 11.87 4.99 6.46
CA LEU A 40 13.03 4.12 6.52
C LEU A 40 14.15 4.61 5.61
N LEU A 41 13.84 5.01 4.37
CA LEU A 41 14.81 5.54 3.42
C LEU A 41 15.48 6.81 3.92
N VAL A 42 14.71 7.74 4.47
CA VAL A 42 15.24 8.98 5.05
C VAL A 42 16.16 8.66 6.23
N LYS A 43 15.75 7.74 7.12
CA LYS A 43 16.58 7.33 8.26
C LYS A 43 17.86 6.64 7.82
N SER A 44 17.81 5.74 6.84
CA SER A 44 19.01 5.07 6.34
C SER A 44 19.96 6.05 5.66
N ALA A 45 19.44 7.02 4.90
CA ALA A 45 20.26 8.04 4.27
C ALA A 45 20.96 8.92 5.32
N ALA A 46 20.25 9.33 6.37
CA ALA A 46 20.83 10.09 7.47
C ALA A 46 21.92 9.31 8.21
N LEU A 47 21.71 8.01 8.46
CA LEU A 47 22.72 7.16 9.11
C LEU A 47 23.99 7.03 8.26
N VAL A 48 23.86 6.82 6.95
CA VAL A 48 25.00 6.77 6.03
C VAL A 48 25.76 8.09 6.02
N GLN A 49 25.05 9.22 6.04
CA GLN A 49 25.70 10.53 6.07
C GLN A 49 26.47 10.76 7.38
N ILE A 50 25.90 10.37 8.52
CA ILE A 50 26.58 10.45 9.83
C ILE A 50 27.87 9.60 9.82
N ASP A 51 27.81 8.40 9.25
CA ASP A 51 28.96 7.50 9.17
C ASP A 51 30.10 8.09 8.32
N ASN A 52 29.75 8.64 7.14
CA ASN A 52 30.70 9.33 6.28
C ASN A 52 31.32 10.58 6.93
N ASP A 53 30.51 11.36 7.66
CA ASP A 53 30.98 12.56 8.36
C ASP A 53 31.91 12.19 9.52
N TYR A 54 31.65 11.07 10.21
CA TYR A 54 32.53 10.53 11.24
C TYR A 54 33.89 10.14 10.66
N GLU A 55 33.92 9.38 9.57
CA GLU A 55 35.15 8.94 8.90
C GLU A 55 35.99 10.14 8.43
N LYS A 56 35.35 11.15 7.83
CA LYS A 56 36.02 12.38 7.38
C LYS A 56 36.59 13.24 8.52
N SER A 57 35.99 13.17 9.72
CA SER A 57 36.47 13.92 10.89
C SER A 57 37.61 13.23 11.65
N SER A 58 37.90 11.97 11.32
CA SER A 58 38.90 11.14 11.99
C SER A 58 40.25 11.08 11.27
N ASP A 59 40.35 11.63 10.06
CA ASP A 59 41.59 11.87 9.29
C ASP A 59 42.10 13.31 9.48
#